data_AF-A0A654LUA6-F1
#
_entry.id   AF-A0A654LUA6-F1
#
_cell.length_a   1.000
_cell.length_b   1.000
_cell.length_c   1.000
_cell.angle_alpha   90.00
_cell.angle_beta   90.00
_cell.angle_gamma   90.00
#
_symmetry.space_group_name_H-M   'P 1'
#
loop_
_entity.id
_entity.type
_entity.pdbx_description
1 polymer ?
#
loop_
_entity_poly.entity_id
_entity_poly.type
_entity_poly.pdbx_seq_one_letter_code
_entity_poly.pdbx_strand_id
1 'polypeptide(L)' 'MKNIEEGEEVTFDYSTSESENGWYLKCHCKNKNCRRIVRSYMHLSAELKLKYRDFISEYLK' A
#
# COMPACT_ATOMS: atom_id res chain seq x y z
N MET A 1 -2.07 5.68 10.01
CA MET A 1 -2.50 7.09 9.91
C MET A 1 -1.62 7.92 10.83
N LYS A 2 -1.20 9.10 10.40
CA LYS A 2 -0.38 10.02 11.21
C LYS A 2 -0.68 11.46 10.78
N ASN A 3 -0.31 12.43 11.63
CA ASN A 3 -0.22 13.82 11.22
C ASN A 3 0.93 13.97 10.21
N ILE A 4 0.77 14.90 9.28
CA ILE A 4 1.74 15.19 8.21
C ILE A 4 2.15 16.65 8.39
N GLU A 5 3.45 16.91 8.44
CA GLU A 5 4.00 18.26 8.58
C GLU A 5 4.09 18.97 7.22
N GLU A 6 4.17 20.30 7.25
CA GLU A 6 4.37 21.09 6.03
C GLU A 6 5.70 20.70 5.36
N GLY A 7 5.65 20.45 4.05
CA GLY A 7 6.80 20.00 3.26
C GLY A 7 7.10 18.50 3.36
N GLU A 8 6.37 17.74 4.18
CA GLU A 8 6.52 16.29 4.23
C GLU A 8 5.85 15.62 3.01
N GLU A 9 6.51 14.63 2.41
CA GLU A 9 5.93 13.84 1.32
C GLU A 9 4.75 13.00 1.82
N VAL A 10 3.58 13.18 1.20
CA VAL A 10 2.42 12.35 1.47
C VAL A 10 2.64 10.97 0.85
N THR A 11 2.69 9.95 1.68
CA THR A 11 2.90 8.56 1.24
C THR A 11 1.74 7.67 1.68
N PHE A 12 1.40 6.70 0.83
CA PHE A 12 0.44 5.65 1.14
C PHE A 12 0.85 4.34 0.44
N ASP A 13 0.20 3.25 0.82
CA ASP A 13 0.50 1.93 0.29
C ASP A 13 -0.27 1.69 -1.03
N TYR A 14 0.42 1.65 -2.17
CA TYR A 14 -0.25 1.55 -3.47
C TYR A 14 -1.06 0.25 -3.62
N SER A 15 -0.74 -0.79 -2.84
CA SER A 15 -1.55 -2.00 -2.83
C SER A 15 -3.01 -1.77 -2.39
N THR A 16 -3.34 -0.61 -1.79
CA THR A 16 -4.72 -0.25 -1.42
C THR A 16 -5.52 0.38 -2.55
N SER A 17 -4.93 0.59 -3.72
CA SER A 17 -5.56 1.22 -4.89
C SER A 17 -5.09 0.60 -6.22
N GLU A 18 -4.52 -0.60 -6.22
CA GLU A 18 -4.01 -1.23 -7.45
C GLU A 18 -4.63 -2.63 -7.61
N SER A 19 -5.23 -2.88 -8.77
CA SER A 19 -5.88 -4.17 -9.12
C SER A 19 -5.27 -4.86 -10.34
N GLU A 20 -4.40 -4.18 -11.09
CA GLU A 20 -3.90 -4.69 -12.36
C GLU A 20 -3.08 -5.97 -12.16
N ASN A 21 -3.36 -7.01 -12.95
CA ASN A 21 -2.60 -8.24 -12.89
C ASN A 21 -1.20 -8.03 -13.48
N GLY A 22 -0.17 -8.46 -12.76
CA GLY A 22 1.22 -8.30 -13.20
C GLY A 22 1.83 -6.95 -12.86
N TRP A 23 1.08 -5.98 -12.33
CA TRP A 23 1.62 -4.72 -11.86
C TRP A 23 2.52 -4.92 -10.62
N TYR A 24 3.69 -4.29 -10.64
CA TYR A 24 4.60 -4.25 -9.50
C TYR A 24 5.54 -3.03 -9.57
N LEU A 25 6.05 -2.63 -8.41
CA LEU A 25 7.15 -1.67 -8.30
C LEU A 25 8.18 -2.10 -7.27
N LYS A 26 9.42 -1.67 -7.47
CA LYS A 26 10.49 -1.79 -6.47
C LYS A 26 10.42 -0.60 -5.51
N CYS A 27 10.22 -0.88 -4.23
CA CYS A 27 10.04 0.14 -3.21
C CYS A 27 11.37 0.61 -2.64
N HIS A 28 11.52 1.93 -2.54
CA HIS A 28 12.71 2.61 -2.03
C HIS A 28 12.42 3.46 -0.78
N CYS A 29 11.31 3.21 -0.08
CA CYS A 29 10.89 4.02 1.08
C CYS A 29 11.80 3.92 2.32
N LYS A 30 12.75 2.97 2.34
CA LYS A 30 13.70 2.72 3.44
C LYS A 30 13.07 2.43 4.83
N ASN A 31 11.76 2.19 4.91
CA ASN A 31 11.10 1.81 6.15
C ASN A 31 11.58 0.43 6.64
N LYS A 32 11.74 0.25 7.95
CA LYS A 32 12.15 -1.03 8.58
C LYS A 32 11.24 -2.20 8.20
N ASN A 33 9.95 -1.93 8.02
CA ASN A 33 8.93 -2.93 7.65
C ASN A 33 8.63 -2.95 6.14
N CYS A 34 9.54 -2.47 5.29
CA CYS A 34 9.33 -2.39 3.85
C CYS A 34 9.21 -3.78 3.20
N ARG A 35 8.17 -3.97 2.39
CA ARG A 35 7.94 -5.20 1.60
C ARG A 35 8.90 -5.36 0.42
N ARG A 36 9.72 -4.34 0.12
CA ARG A 36 10.68 -4.23 -1.00
C ARG A 36 10.06 -4.23 -2.40
N ILE A 37 9.02 -5.03 -2.63
CA ILE A 37 8.22 -5.03 -3.84
C ILE A 37 6.77 -4.73 -3.44
N VAL A 38 6.17 -3.73 -4.07
CA VAL A 38 4.73 -3.44 -3.93
C VAL A 38 4.04 -3.99 -5.16
N ARG A 39 2.86 -4.58 -4.97
CA ARG A 39 2.04 -5.23 -6.00
C ARG A 39 0.58 -4.91 -5.77
N SER A 40 -0.28 -5.31 -6.70
CA SER A 40 -1.74 -5.15 -6.60
C SER A 40 -2.32 -5.83 -5.37
N TYR A 41 -3.47 -5.34 -4.91
CA TYR A 41 -4.19 -5.74 -3.69
C TYR A 41 -4.32 -7.26 -3.54
N MET A 42 -4.58 -7.97 -4.65
CA MET A 42 -4.74 -9.42 -4.68
C MET A 42 -3.56 -10.18 -4.06
N HIS A 43 -2.34 -9.63 -4.15
CA HIS A 43 -1.11 -10.23 -3.63
C HIS A 43 -0.81 -9.90 -2.16
N LEU A 44 -1.62 -9.07 -1.51
CA LEU A 44 -1.48 -8.81 -0.07
C LEU A 44 -1.76 -10.07 0.76
N SER A 45 -1.03 -10.23 1.87
CA SER A 45 -1.34 -11.25 2.87
C SER A 45 -2.71 -10.99 3.50
N ALA A 46 -3.36 -12.04 4.02
CA ALA A 46 -4.64 -11.92 4.71
C ALA A 46 -4.58 -10.92 5.89
N GLU A 47 -3.48 -10.90 6.63
CA GLU A 47 -3.23 -9.94 7.71
C GLU A 47 -3.24 -8.49 7.22
N LEU A 48 -2.55 -8.21 6.11
CA LEU A 48 -2.50 -6.86 5.53
C LEU A 48 -3.85 -6.45 4.94
N LYS A 49 -4.57 -7.38 4.29
CA LYS A 49 -5.94 -7.12 3.80
C LYS A 49 -6.87 -6.76 4.95
N LEU A 50 -6.78 -7.47 6.08
CA LEU A 50 -7.56 -7.16 7.27
C LEU A 50 -7.17 -5.79 7.86
N LYS A 51 -5.88 -5.49 7.93
CA LYS A 51 -5.37 -4.20 8.42
C LYS A 51 -5.83 -3.01 7.57
N TYR A 52 -5.91 -3.19 6.25
CA TYR A 52 -6.28 -2.13 5.30
C TYR A 52 -7.76 -2.10 4.95
N ARG A 53 -8.59 -2.96 5.55
CA ARG A 53 -10.01 -3.13 5.18
C ARG A 53 -10.81 -1.82 5.05
N ASP A 54 -10.50 -0.85 5.91
CA ASP A 54 -11.22 0.44 5.98
C ASP A 54 -10.51 1.55 5.17
N PHE A 55 -9.39 1.22 4.49
CA PHE A 55 -8.51 2.14 3.77
C PHE A 55 -8.23 1.72 2.32
N ILE A 56 -8.97 0.74 1.80
CA ILE A 56 -8.87 0.29 0.41
C ILE A 56 -9.87 1.03 -0.48
N SER A 57 -9.50 1.26 -1.73
CA SER A 57 -10.44 1.78 -2.73
C SER A 57 -11.65 0.86 -2.89
N GLU A 58 -12.84 1.44 -3.05
CA GLU A 58 -14.11 0.69 -3.09
C GLU A 58 -14.14 -0.42 -4.14
N TYR A 59 -13.52 -0.22 -5.30
CA TYR A 59 -13.53 -1.21 -6.39
C TYR A 59 -12.63 -2.43 -6.13
N LEU A 60 -11.85 -2.44 -5.04
CA LEU A 60 -11.04 -3.57 -4.60
C LEU A 60 -11.77 -4.48 -3.59
N LYS A 61 -12.94 -4.06 -3.12
CA LYS A 61 -13.77 -4.84 -2.18
C LYS A 61 -14.42 -6.04 -2.86
#